data_AF-A0AAE3E373-F1
#
_entry.id   AF-A0AAE3E373-F1
#
_cell.length_a   1.000
_cell.length_b   1.000
_cell.length_c   1.000
_cell.angle_alpha   90.00
_cell.angle_beta   90.00
_cell.angle_gamma   90.00
#
_symmetry.space_group_name_H-M   'P 1'
#
loop_
_entity.id
_entity.type
_entity.pdbx_description
1 polymer ?
#
loop_
_entity_poly.entity_id
_entity_poly.type
_entity_poly.pdbx_seq_one_letter_code
_entity_poly.pdbx_strand_id
1 'polypeptide(L)'
;MIEVRYNLNMVPDKGSPIHINVSQNDDKCRTFIFKLYSSDGSWTAPASATATIEGRKDDGKFFSFACTYSNGEVTVIVQQQMVAVAGKVRCKIKLVSGAETIESAPFYFVVNPKSMPVNADMSKSDVVDAVAKATQKIVDQVAGSIPQDYVKLNEDVSGLKSDLGDTSNELYKKEEREIAVDSSDYNLLENKVAYIDTNNEVMTYENANAYVMHKNVISGEKYRIMSQTHGSVNTLLYAICDSNGKVINSAKMGVSPNTYLTTDITIPDNGVEMYLNEFPTQTYPLVVNKIETINISKINGKETVNCWGDSLTRGVGVGDSYSKAFPYVLHGLLDGRKVINCGVGGENTINIASRQGGLPNIVKPFTIPANASKVEIELTNIYGDSTGILLQGGSALDPTTGKYVMTAQINPCSINGVEGTLTYENGKYYFSRSENGESVIVSRPTPLITYAMKSMRDNINIIWIGTNGGFTTSAELIECIEAMIDYMSPINKKYIVIGVHHLVSTVTETFETIEKNMSIHFGRHFINQRKYMLEYGLSDARITPTAEDITAISQGKIPTSLLYDDVHYNDKGYNIIATLASERGKELGYWQLAKEYNSSVK
;
A
#
# COMPACT_ATOMS: atom_id res chain seq x y z
N MET A 1 -36.68 27.72 -21.98
CA MET A 1 -37.62 26.58 -21.86
C MET A 1 -38.64 26.69 -22.97
N ILE A 2 -38.96 25.57 -23.63
CA ILE A 2 -39.95 25.55 -24.71
C ILE A 2 -41.30 25.17 -24.08
N GLU A 3 -42.30 26.04 -24.24
CA GLU A 3 -43.70 25.75 -23.90
C GLU A 3 -44.48 25.45 -25.18
N VAL A 4 -45.25 24.35 -25.17
CA VAL A 4 -46.13 24.00 -26.29
C VAL A 4 -47.52 23.63 -25.76
N ARG A 5 -48.55 24.13 -26.44
CA ARG A 5 -49.97 23.94 -26.07
C ARG A 5 -50.65 22.93 -26.99
N TYR A 6 -51.44 22.05 -26.41
CA TYR A 6 -52.25 21.05 -27.12
C TYR A 6 -53.67 21.03 -26.56
N ASN A 7 -54.66 20.72 -27.41
CA ASN A 7 -56.01 20.40 -26.94
C ASN A 7 -56.11 18.89 -26.76
N LEU A 8 -56.46 18.41 -25.57
CA LEU A 8 -56.53 17.00 -25.24
C LEU A 8 -57.97 16.58 -24.94
N ASN A 9 -58.48 15.62 -25.70
CA ASN A 9 -59.81 15.08 -25.50
C ASN A 9 -59.84 14.15 -24.29
N MET A 10 -60.87 14.27 -23.46
CA MET A 10 -61.12 13.42 -22.30
C MET A 10 -61.98 12.19 -22.62
N VAL A 11 -62.43 12.05 -23.87
CA VAL A 11 -63.17 10.87 -24.34
C VAL A 11 -62.21 9.88 -25.03
N PRO A 12 -62.05 8.65 -24.50
CA PRO A 12 -61.24 7.61 -25.15
C PRO A 12 -61.73 7.24 -26.56
N ASP A 13 -60.84 6.77 -27.43
CA ASP A 13 -61.12 6.24 -28.78
C ASP A 13 -61.79 7.17 -29.81
N LYS A 14 -61.84 8.49 -29.55
CA LYS A 14 -62.28 9.48 -30.55
C LYS A 14 -61.16 10.40 -31.01
N GLY A 15 -60.82 10.27 -32.30
CA GLY A 15 -59.82 11.10 -33.00
C GLY A 15 -58.45 10.41 -33.13
N SER A 16 -57.60 10.95 -34.01
CA SER A 16 -56.21 10.49 -34.10
C SER A 16 -55.42 10.92 -32.86
N PRO A 17 -54.67 10.01 -32.21
CA PRO A 17 -53.91 10.35 -31.01
C PRO A 17 -52.84 11.39 -31.32
N ILE A 18 -52.61 12.32 -30.40
CA ILE A 18 -51.61 13.37 -30.57
C ILE A 18 -50.22 12.73 -30.52
N HIS A 19 -49.36 13.08 -31.47
CA HIS A 19 -47.95 12.70 -31.48
C HIS A 19 -47.09 13.92 -31.16
N ILE A 20 -46.33 13.84 -30.08
CA ILE A 20 -45.49 14.93 -29.57
C ILE A 20 -44.04 14.48 -29.68
N ASN A 21 -43.27 15.14 -30.54
CA ASN A 21 -41.85 14.86 -30.70
C ASN A 21 -41.07 15.46 -29.53
N VAL A 22 -40.29 14.63 -28.85
CA VAL A 22 -39.39 15.02 -27.74
C VAL A 22 -38.03 14.37 -27.93
N SER A 23 -36.99 14.94 -27.35
CA SER A 23 -35.64 14.36 -27.34
C SER A 23 -35.29 13.82 -25.95
N GLN A 24 -34.41 12.81 -25.89
CA GLN A 24 -33.86 12.30 -24.61
C GLN A 24 -33.08 13.34 -23.78
N ASN A 25 -32.84 14.56 -24.31
CA ASN A 25 -32.23 15.70 -23.60
C ASN A 25 -33.23 16.82 -23.25
N ASP A 26 -34.53 16.63 -23.48
CA ASP A 26 -35.54 17.67 -23.19
C ASP A 26 -35.93 17.74 -21.70
N ASP A 27 -35.23 17.03 -20.80
CA ASP A 27 -35.57 17.00 -19.37
C ASP A 27 -35.43 18.39 -18.74
N LYS A 28 -36.49 18.80 -18.01
CA LYS A 28 -36.63 20.11 -17.35
C LYS A 28 -36.53 21.34 -18.26
N CYS A 29 -36.38 21.16 -19.57
CA CYS A 29 -36.26 22.25 -20.55
C CYS A 29 -37.50 22.42 -21.45
N ARG A 30 -38.44 21.46 -21.41
CA ARG A 30 -39.68 21.46 -22.18
C ARG A 30 -40.91 21.27 -21.27
N THR A 31 -41.91 22.11 -21.50
CA THR A 31 -43.20 22.12 -20.79
C THR A 31 -44.33 21.97 -21.80
N PHE A 32 -45.28 21.08 -21.51
CA PHE A 32 -46.50 20.90 -22.29
C PHE A 32 -47.71 21.35 -21.50
N ILE A 33 -48.59 22.11 -22.14
CA ILE A 33 -49.84 22.55 -21.55
C ILE A 33 -50.99 21.94 -22.36
N PHE A 34 -51.76 21.08 -21.71
CA PHE A 34 -52.92 20.42 -22.31
C PHE A 34 -54.19 21.11 -21.87
N LYS A 35 -54.88 21.77 -22.80
CA LYS A 35 -56.23 22.26 -22.60
C LYS A 35 -57.21 21.11 -22.77
N LEU A 36 -57.90 20.75 -21.69
CA LEU A 36 -58.78 19.60 -21.66
C LEU A 36 -60.16 19.95 -22.23
N TYR A 37 -60.72 19.06 -23.04
CA TYR A 37 -62.08 19.20 -23.56
C TYR A 37 -62.76 17.83 -23.69
N SER A 38 -64.08 17.81 -23.84
CA SER A 38 -64.84 16.60 -24.20
C SER A 38 -65.47 16.77 -25.57
N SER A 39 -65.29 15.80 -26.46
CA SER A 39 -65.93 15.79 -27.78
C SER A 39 -67.41 15.38 -27.74
N ASP A 40 -67.86 14.74 -26.67
CA ASP A 40 -69.19 14.10 -26.59
C ASP A 40 -70.22 14.93 -25.79
N GLY A 41 -69.88 16.18 -25.41
CA GLY A 41 -70.83 17.09 -24.78
C GLY A 41 -70.17 18.14 -23.87
N SER A 42 -71.00 18.85 -23.09
CA SER A 42 -70.54 19.85 -22.12
C SER A 42 -69.96 19.17 -20.87
N TRP A 43 -68.64 19.02 -20.84
CA TRP A 43 -67.90 18.63 -19.64
C TRP A 43 -66.97 19.76 -19.22
N THR A 44 -66.92 20.02 -17.91
CA THR A 44 -65.94 20.91 -17.30
C THR A 44 -65.12 20.14 -16.29
N ALA A 45 -63.80 20.31 -16.35
CA ALA A 45 -62.89 19.68 -15.41
C ALA A 45 -63.13 20.23 -13.99
N PRO A 46 -63.22 19.39 -12.94
CA PRO A 46 -63.45 19.88 -11.57
C PRO A 46 -62.32 20.81 -11.14
N ALA A 47 -62.63 21.96 -10.55
CA ALA A 47 -61.60 22.93 -10.12
C ALA A 47 -60.67 22.37 -9.02
N SER A 48 -61.16 21.40 -8.23
CA SER A 48 -60.41 20.72 -7.16
C SER A 48 -59.61 19.49 -7.61
N ALA A 49 -59.59 19.18 -8.91
CA ALA A 49 -58.92 17.98 -9.39
C ALA A 49 -57.39 18.05 -9.22
N THR A 50 -56.78 16.91 -8.96
CA THR A 50 -55.33 16.70 -9.13
C THR A 50 -55.06 16.00 -10.45
N ALA A 51 -53.93 16.28 -11.08
CA ALA A 51 -53.57 15.72 -12.37
C ALA A 51 -52.27 14.91 -12.28
N THR A 52 -52.24 13.75 -12.93
CA THR A 52 -51.02 12.98 -13.17
C THR A 52 -50.86 12.69 -14.65
N ILE A 53 -49.61 12.65 -15.12
CA ILE A 53 -49.26 12.05 -16.41
C ILE A 53 -48.73 10.65 -16.16
N GLU A 54 -49.27 9.69 -16.90
CA GLU A 54 -48.85 8.30 -16.83
C GLU A 54 -48.44 7.83 -18.23
N GLY A 55 -47.35 7.06 -18.30
CA GLY A 55 -46.86 6.54 -19.57
C GLY A 55 -46.21 5.17 -19.45
N ARG A 56 -46.35 4.37 -20.52
CA ARG A 56 -45.72 3.06 -20.69
C ARG A 56 -44.67 3.13 -21.79
N LYS A 57 -43.45 2.71 -21.48
CA LYS A 57 -42.30 2.64 -22.40
C LYS A 57 -42.25 1.27 -23.09
N ASP A 58 -41.53 1.21 -24.20
CA ASP A 58 -41.37 0.00 -25.01
C ASP A 58 -40.60 -1.12 -24.26
N ASP A 59 -39.79 -0.76 -23.26
CA ASP A 59 -39.11 -1.68 -22.34
C ASP A 59 -40.04 -2.30 -21.28
N GLY A 60 -41.35 -2.00 -21.34
CA GLY A 60 -42.36 -2.50 -20.41
C GLY A 60 -42.43 -1.74 -19.08
N LYS A 61 -41.55 -0.75 -18.83
CA LYS A 61 -41.57 0.06 -17.61
C LYS A 61 -42.55 1.22 -17.70
N PHE A 62 -43.07 1.64 -16.54
CA PHE A 62 -44.05 2.72 -16.43
C PHE A 62 -43.46 3.92 -15.69
N PHE A 63 -44.07 5.09 -15.91
CA PHE A 63 -43.88 6.26 -15.05
C PHE A 63 -45.22 6.89 -14.69
N SER A 64 -45.28 7.57 -13.55
CA SER A 64 -46.38 8.40 -13.11
C SER A 64 -45.83 9.64 -12.42
N PHE A 65 -46.20 10.82 -12.87
CA PHE A 65 -45.74 12.09 -12.31
C PHE A 65 -46.91 13.05 -12.08
N ALA A 66 -46.89 13.72 -10.93
CA ALA A 66 -47.83 14.78 -10.63
C ALA A 66 -47.65 15.96 -11.60
N CYS A 67 -48.77 16.53 -12.04
CA CYS A 67 -48.84 17.67 -12.95
C CYS A 67 -49.54 18.84 -12.26
N THR A 68 -49.28 20.06 -12.70
CA THR A 68 -50.04 21.22 -12.23
C THR A 68 -51.33 21.31 -13.03
N TYR A 69 -52.45 21.52 -12.37
CA TYR A 69 -53.75 21.68 -13.00
C TYR A 69 -54.41 22.98 -12.55
N SER A 70 -54.91 23.76 -13.50
CA SER A 70 -55.65 24.99 -13.22
C SER A 70 -56.53 25.35 -14.41
N ASN A 71 -57.78 25.77 -14.15
CA ASN A 71 -58.70 26.31 -15.16
C ASN A 71 -58.87 25.43 -16.42
N GLY A 72 -58.93 24.09 -16.25
CA GLY A 72 -59.09 23.16 -17.37
C GLY A 72 -57.81 22.91 -18.18
N GLU A 73 -56.66 23.44 -17.75
CA GLU A 73 -55.35 23.18 -18.35
C GLU A 73 -54.47 22.33 -17.41
N VAL A 74 -53.81 21.32 -17.97
CA VAL A 74 -52.80 20.50 -17.28
C VAL A 74 -51.42 20.84 -17.81
N THR A 75 -50.54 21.28 -16.92
CA THR A 75 -49.14 21.60 -17.22
C THR A 75 -48.25 20.43 -16.82
N VAL A 76 -47.54 19.88 -17.82
CA VAL A 76 -46.59 18.78 -17.70
C VAL A 76 -45.18 19.30 -17.95
N ILE A 77 -44.30 19.17 -16.96
CA ILE A 77 -42.87 19.40 -17.14
C ILE A 77 -42.22 18.06 -17.46
N VAL A 78 -41.50 17.98 -18.59
CA VAL A 78 -40.85 16.74 -19.02
C VAL A 78 -39.75 16.36 -18.02
N GLN A 79 -39.85 15.16 -17.45
CA GLN A 79 -38.86 14.60 -16.52
C GLN A 79 -37.95 13.60 -17.22
N GLN A 80 -36.73 13.43 -16.71
CA GLN A 80 -35.72 12.53 -17.27
C GLN A 80 -36.26 11.10 -17.52
N GLN A 81 -37.07 10.58 -16.62
CA GLN A 81 -37.66 9.23 -16.72
C GLN A 81 -38.73 9.08 -17.83
N MET A 82 -39.32 10.18 -18.30
CA MET A 82 -40.32 10.18 -19.37
C MET A 82 -39.68 10.03 -20.76
N VAL A 83 -38.43 10.50 -20.91
CA VAL A 83 -37.67 10.51 -22.16
C VAL A 83 -36.38 9.67 -22.08
N ALA A 84 -36.25 8.82 -21.07
CA ALA A 84 -35.03 8.04 -20.84
C ALA A 84 -34.72 7.03 -21.97
N VAL A 85 -35.73 6.54 -22.68
CA VAL A 85 -35.61 5.54 -23.75
C VAL A 85 -36.20 6.10 -25.03
N ALA A 86 -35.44 6.04 -26.12
CA ALA A 86 -35.93 6.43 -27.45
C ALA A 86 -37.00 5.45 -27.93
N GLY A 87 -38.04 5.95 -28.60
CA GLY A 87 -39.19 5.12 -29.02
C GLY A 87 -40.53 5.82 -28.81
N LYS A 88 -41.62 5.06 -28.99
CA LYS A 88 -42.98 5.59 -28.95
C LYS A 88 -43.62 5.27 -27.59
N VAL A 89 -43.67 6.26 -26.71
CA VAL A 89 -44.23 6.11 -25.37
C VAL A 89 -45.72 6.45 -25.39
N ARG A 90 -46.58 5.51 -25.00
CA ARG A 90 -48.03 5.74 -24.88
C ARG A 90 -48.33 6.40 -23.54
N CYS A 91 -48.92 7.59 -23.58
CA CYS A 91 -49.21 8.43 -22.43
C CYS A 91 -50.71 8.72 -22.28
N LYS A 92 -51.13 9.07 -21.06
CA LYS A 92 -52.45 9.62 -20.72
C LYS A 92 -52.34 10.64 -19.59
N ILE A 93 -53.31 11.55 -19.51
CA ILE A 93 -53.55 12.40 -18.35
C ILE A 93 -54.68 11.78 -17.53
N LYS A 94 -54.45 11.62 -16.23
CA LYS A 94 -55.45 11.17 -15.27
C LYS A 94 -55.80 12.32 -14.34
N LEU A 95 -57.09 12.58 -14.19
CA LEU A 95 -57.63 13.53 -13.22
C LEU A 95 -58.32 12.78 -12.09
N VAL A 96 -58.11 13.24 -10.86
CA VAL A 96 -58.76 12.70 -9.66
C VAL A 96 -59.34 13.86 -8.84
N SER A 97 -60.63 13.79 -8.51
CA SER A 97 -61.32 14.75 -7.65
C SER A 97 -62.21 14.00 -6.65
N GLY A 98 -61.85 14.01 -5.37
CA GLY A 98 -62.52 13.17 -4.36
C GLY A 98 -62.38 11.69 -4.70
N ALA A 99 -63.51 10.98 -4.82
CA ALA A 99 -63.55 9.56 -5.19
C ALA A 99 -63.63 9.33 -6.71
N GLU A 100 -63.77 10.39 -7.51
CA GLU A 100 -63.96 10.28 -8.96
C GLU A 100 -62.62 10.33 -9.70
N THR A 101 -62.49 9.51 -10.74
CA THR A 101 -61.30 9.42 -11.60
C THR A 101 -61.72 9.41 -13.06
N ILE A 102 -61.05 10.20 -13.89
CA ILE A 102 -61.22 10.20 -15.34
C ILE A 102 -59.85 10.22 -16.04
N GLU A 103 -59.76 9.56 -17.18
CA GLU A 103 -58.54 9.48 -17.98
C GLU A 103 -58.76 10.08 -19.37
N SER A 104 -57.73 10.73 -19.90
CA SER A 104 -57.77 11.30 -21.24
C SER A 104 -57.73 10.22 -22.33
N ALA A 105 -58.06 10.62 -23.56
CA ALA A 105 -57.62 9.87 -24.73
C ALA A 105 -56.08 9.69 -24.71
N PRO A 106 -55.57 8.56 -25.24
CA PRO A 106 -54.14 8.33 -25.28
C PRO A 106 -53.45 9.28 -26.26
N PHE A 107 -52.26 9.75 -25.89
CA PHE A 107 -51.35 10.46 -26.78
C PHE A 107 -49.96 9.82 -26.70
N TYR A 108 -49.07 10.18 -27.62
CA TYR A 108 -47.76 9.58 -27.73
C TYR A 108 -46.64 10.61 -27.62
N PHE A 109 -45.65 10.32 -26.78
CA PHE A 109 -44.34 10.90 -26.94
C PHE A 109 -43.57 10.08 -27.97
N VAL A 110 -43.07 10.74 -29.01
CA VAL A 110 -42.12 10.18 -29.97
C VAL A 110 -40.75 10.67 -29.55
N VAL A 111 -40.05 9.83 -28.79
CA VAL A 111 -38.76 10.17 -28.19
C VAL A 111 -37.66 9.91 -29.21
N ASN A 112 -37.13 10.97 -29.80
CA ASN A 112 -36.00 10.93 -30.71
C ASN A 112 -34.72 10.59 -29.93
N PRO A 113 -33.91 9.63 -30.42
CA PRO A 113 -32.64 9.30 -29.79
C PRO A 113 -31.73 10.52 -29.77
N LYS A 114 -30.81 10.60 -28.80
CA LYS A 114 -29.76 11.62 -28.80
C LYS A 114 -29.01 11.54 -30.13
N SER A 115 -29.03 12.59 -30.93
CA SER A 115 -28.29 12.64 -32.20
C SER A 115 -26.80 12.71 -31.93
N MET A 116 -26.16 11.55 -31.83
CA MET A 116 -24.78 11.19 -32.22
C MET A 116 -24.48 9.78 -31.68
N PRO A 117 -23.88 8.86 -32.46
CA PRO A 117 -23.51 7.54 -31.98
C PRO A 117 -22.50 7.65 -30.83
N VAL A 118 -22.57 6.71 -29.88
CA VAL A 118 -21.81 6.70 -28.61
C VAL A 118 -20.27 6.57 -28.79
N ASN A 119 -19.78 6.50 -30.04
CA ASN A 119 -18.36 6.44 -30.40
C ASN A 119 -17.95 7.53 -31.41
N ALA A 120 -18.23 8.81 -31.13
CA ALA A 120 -17.59 9.93 -31.82
C ALA A 120 -16.71 10.68 -30.81
N ASP A 121 -15.42 10.81 -31.12
CA ASP A 121 -14.40 11.45 -30.27
C ASP A 121 -14.82 12.87 -29.82
N MET A 122 -14.72 13.14 -28.52
CA MET A 122 -14.78 14.51 -28.01
C MET A 122 -13.47 15.24 -28.33
N SER A 123 -13.56 16.51 -28.72
CA SER A 123 -12.36 17.32 -28.92
C SER A 123 -11.63 17.56 -27.59
N LYS A 124 -10.29 17.57 -27.62
CA LYS A 124 -9.44 17.71 -26.43
C LYS A 124 -9.71 18.98 -25.62
N SER A 125 -10.30 20.03 -26.22
CA SER A 125 -10.68 21.25 -25.50
C SER A 125 -11.93 21.08 -24.65
N ASP A 126 -12.90 20.28 -25.08
CA ASP A 126 -14.17 20.11 -24.37
C ASP A 126 -14.04 19.20 -23.13
N VAL A 127 -13.08 18.26 -23.16
CA VAL A 127 -12.74 17.42 -22.01
C VAL A 127 -12.10 18.25 -20.90
N VAL A 128 -11.24 19.22 -21.24
CA VAL A 128 -10.56 20.07 -20.25
C VAL A 128 -11.54 21.00 -19.55
N ASP A 129 -12.48 21.60 -20.28
CA ASP A 129 -13.49 22.50 -19.71
C ASP A 129 -14.54 21.77 -18.88
N ALA A 130 -14.93 20.56 -19.29
CA ALA A 130 -15.85 19.72 -18.53
C ALA A 130 -15.21 19.19 -17.23
N VAL A 131 -13.94 18.80 -17.28
CA VAL A 131 -13.17 18.42 -16.08
C VAL A 131 -13.00 19.63 -15.16
N ALA A 132 -12.62 20.80 -15.68
CA ALA A 132 -12.47 22.02 -14.88
C ALA A 132 -13.77 22.44 -14.18
N LYS A 133 -14.92 22.38 -14.87
CA LYS A 133 -16.22 22.69 -14.27
C LYS A 133 -16.69 21.65 -13.26
N ALA A 134 -16.44 20.36 -13.52
CA ALA A 134 -16.76 19.30 -12.57
C ALA A 134 -15.88 19.38 -11.31
N THR A 135 -14.59 19.68 -11.48
CA THR A 135 -13.65 19.92 -10.39
C THR A 135 -14.07 21.15 -9.58
N GLN A 136 -14.44 22.26 -10.21
CA GLN A 136 -14.88 23.46 -9.48
C GLN A 136 -16.17 23.22 -8.69
N LYS A 137 -17.14 22.48 -9.25
CA LYS A 137 -18.39 22.17 -8.55
C LYS A 137 -18.18 21.24 -7.34
N ILE A 138 -17.22 20.32 -7.42
CA ILE A 138 -16.78 19.49 -6.28
C ILE A 138 -16.06 20.36 -5.25
N VAL A 139 -15.18 21.26 -5.67
CA VAL A 139 -14.49 22.22 -4.78
C VAL A 139 -15.50 23.11 -4.04
N ASP A 140 -16.52 23.62 -4.73
CA ASP A 140 -17.54 24.49 -4.13
C ASP A 140 -18.46 23.72 -3.16
N GLN A 141 -18.78 22.45 -3.46
CA GLN A 141 -19.56 21.59 -2.55
C GLN A 141 -18.77 21.15 -1.32
N VAL A 142 -17.47 20.88 -1.49
CA VAL A 142 -16.57 20.55 -0.38
C VAL A 142 -16.36 21.78 0.50
N ALA A 143 -16.17 22.98 -0.06
CA ALA A 143 -15.97 24.23 0.70
C ALA A 143 -17.14 24.59 1.64
N GLY A 144 -18.38 24.24 1.28
CA GLY A 144 -19.57 24.49 2.11
C GLY A 144 -19.85 23.44 3.20
N SER A 145 -19.14 22.31 3.22
CA SER A 145 -19.36 21.20 4.15
C SER A 145 -18.15 20.90 5.04
N ILE A 146 -17.18 21.82 5.08
CA ILE A 146 -16.02 21.74 5.95
C ILE A 146 -16.42 22.17 7.38
N PRO A 147 -16.28 21.30 8.40
CA PRO A 147 -16.51 21.67 9.79
C PRO A 147 -15.57 22.80 10.22
N GLN A 148 -16.01 23.60 11.21
CA GLN A 148 -15.31 24.77 11.76
C GLN A 148 -13.87 24.45 12.25
N ASP A 149 -13.54 23.17 12.43
CA ASP A 149 -12.24 22.64 12.82
C ASP A 149 -11.17 22.70 11.70
N TYR A 150 -11.54 22.82 10.43
CA TYR A 150 -10.58 22.84 9.32
C TYR A 150 -10.01 24.25 9.06
N VAL A 151 -10.74 25.30 9.44
CA VAL A 151 -10.20 26.67 9.47
C VAL A 151 -9.11 26.75 10.55
N LYS A 152 -9.31 26.04 11.66
CA LYS A 152 -8.31 25.84 12.73
C LYS A 152 -7.06 25.12 12.21
N LEU A 153 -7.20 24.12 11.34
CA LEU A 153 -6.07 23.41 10.74
C LEU A 153 -5.17 24.31 9.89
N ASN A 154 -5.72 25.35 9.23
CA ASN A 154 -4.93 26.29 8.44
C ASN A 154 -4.20 27.33 9.32
N GLU A 155 -4.81 27.72 10.45
CA GLU A 155 -4.14 28.49 11.50
C GLU A 155 -3.05 27.65 12.20
N ASP A 156 -3.31 26.37 12.45
CA ASP A 156 -2.35 25.41 13.01
C ASP A 156 -1.21 25.10 12.02
N VAL A 157 -1.45 25.05 10.71
CA VAL A 157 -0.38 24.91 9.69
C VAL A 157 0.47 26.17 9.58
N SER A 158 -0.12 27.35 9.79
CA SER A 158 0.60 28.62 9.83
C SER A 158 1.41 28.76 11.14
N GLY A 159 0.85 28.27 12.25
CA GLY A 159 1.54 28.06 13.53
C GLY A 159 2.70 27.07 13.39
N LEU A 160 2.47 25.91 12.75
CA LEU A 160 3.49 24.89 12.46
C LEU A 160 4.59 25.40 11.52
N LYS A 161 4.31 26.34 10.61
CA LYS A 161 5.34 26.99 9.78
C LYS A 161 6.18 28.00 10.56
N SER A 162 5.60 28.67 11.54
CA SER A 162 6.32 29.53 12.49
C SER A 162 7.13 28.67 13.46
N ASP A 163 6.54 27.58 13.97
CA ASP A 163 7.18 26.58 14.81
C ASP A 163 8.26 25.81 14.05
N LEU A 164 8.15 25.60 12.73
CA LEU A 164 9.22 25.05 11.86
C LEU A 164 10.38 26.03 11.69
N GLY A 165 10.10 27.33 11.70
CA GLY A 165 11.13 28.38 11.72
C GLY A 165 11.89 28.39 13.06
N ASP A 166 11.16 28.35 14.17
CA ASP A 166 11.74 28.32 15.52
C ASP A 166 12.35 26.95 15.88
N THR A 167 11.77 25.84 15.42
CA THR A 167 12.38 24.50 15.50
C THR A 167 13.53 24.31 14.53
N SER A 168 13.66 25.05 13.42
CA SER A 168 14.89 24.99 12.61
C SER A 168 16.10 25.55 13.37
N ASN A 169 15.90 26.58 14.21
CA ASN A 169 16.92 27.13 15.10
C ASN A 169 17.18 26.24 16.33
N GLU A 170 16.16 25.57 16.87
CA GLU A 170 16.35 24.51 17.88
C GLU A 170 16.95 23.22 17.30
N LEU A 171 16.68 22.85 16.03
CA LEU A 171 17.29 21.74 15.29
C LEU A 171 18.74 22.04 14.96
N TYR A 172 19.08 23.27 14.56
CA TYR A 172 20.48 23.69 14.40
C TYR A 172 21.26 23.58 15.72
N LYS A 173 20.63 23.96 16.84
CA LYS A 173 21.20 23.83 18.19
C LYS A 173 21.10 22.40 18.76
N LYS A 174 20.20 21.56 18.25
CA LYS A 174 20.04 20.16 18.63
C LYS A 174 21.00 19.29 17.84
N GLU A 175 21.30 19.61 16.59
CA GLU A 175 22.43 19.07 15.83
C GLU A 175 23.74 19.39 16.59
N GLU A 176 23.98 20.63 17.04
CA GLU A 176 25.12 20.93 17.94
C GLU A 176 25.15 20.08 19.25
N ARG A 177 24.01 19.53 19.71
CA ARG A 177 23.90 18.74 20.95
C ARG A 177 23.83 17.21 20.73
N GLU A 178 23.39 16.75 19.56
CA GLU A 178 23.34 15.33 19.13
C GLU A 178 24.61 14.92 18.35
N ILE A 179 25.46 15.88 17.96
CA ILE A 179 26.74 15.68 17.26
C ILE A 179 27.91 15.56 18.26
N ALA A 180 27.72 14.79 19.34
CA ALA A 180 28.85 14.24 20.08
C ALA A 180 29.09 12.83 19.53
N VAL A 181 30.23 12.61 18.87
CA VAL A 181 30.68 11.25 18.57
C VAL A 181 30.74 10.51 19.91
N ASP A 182 30.06 9.37 20.01
CA ASP A 182 30.16 8.53 21.21
C ASP A 182 31.64 8.21 21.44
N SER A 183 32.18 8.50 22.62
CA SER A 183 33.60 8.31 22.94
C SER A 183 34.02 6.83 22.91
N SER A 184 33.06 5.91 22.78
CA SER A 184 33.32 4.48 22.55
C SER A 184 33.71 4.13 21.11
N ASP A 185 33.51 5.04 20.14
CA ASP A 185 33.60 4.76 18.70
C ASP A 185 34.94 5.17 18.05
N TYR A 186 35.82 5.82 18.82
CA TYR A 186 37.14 6.27 18.40
C TYR A 186 38.08 6.40 19.60
N ASN A 187 39.38 6.41 19.35
CA ASN A 187 40.41 6.69 20.36
C ASN A 187 41.03 8.06 20.09
N LEU A 188 41.17 8.90 21.12
CA LEU A 188 41.78 10.22 21.01
C LEU A 188 43.19 10.20 21.62
N LEU A 189 44.20 10.49 20.81
CA LEU A 189 45.57 10.65 21.27
C LEU A 189 45.81 12.12 21.58
N GLU A 190 45.77 12.47 22.86
CA GLU A 190 45.99 13.85 23.32
C GLU A 190 47.44 14.29 23.21
N ASN A 191 47.64 15.57 22.95
CA ASN A 191 48.95 16.21 22.81
C ASN A 191 49.81 15.64 21.67
N LYS A 192 49.17 15.16 20.60
CA LYS A 192 49.85 14.50 19.48
C LYS A 192 49.50 15.13 18.14
N VAL A 193 50.44 15.05 17.20
CA VAL A 193 50.21 15.27 15.77
C VAL A 193 50.72 14.06 15.00
N ALA A 194 49.88 13.51 14.14
CA ALA A 194 50.20 12.44 13.20
C ALA A 194 50.91 12.96 11.95
N TYR A 195 51.84 12.16 11.43
CA TYR A 195 52.50 12.37 10.15
C TYR A 195 52.79 11.03 9.48
N ILE A 196 53.05 11.05 8.17
CA ILE A 196 53.40 9.85 7.40
C ILE A 196 54.93 9.77 7.35
N ASP A 197 55.49 8.64 7.79
CA ASP A 197 56.93 8.40 7.79
C ASP A 197 57.46 7.90 6.43
N THR A 198 58.76 7.61 6.34
CA THR A 198 59.38 7.11 5.10
C THR A 198 58.97 5.69 4.72
N ASN A 199 58.38 4.93 5.65
CA ASN A 199 57.86 3.58 5.41
C ASN A 199 56.37 3.59 5.05
N ASN A 200 55.79 4.78 4.88
CA ASN A 200 54.38 4.99 4.57
C ASN A 200 53.45 4.49 5.70
N GLU A 201 53.89 4.66 6.94
CA GLU A 201 53.13 4.36 8.17
C GLU A 201 52.80 5.67 8.90
N VAL A 202 51.75 5.65 9.73
CA VAL A 202 51.38 6.79 10.55
C VAL A 202 52.19 6.80 11.84
N MET A 203 52.95 7.87 12.05
CA MET A 203 53.72 8.14 13.27
C MET A 203 53.19 9.39 13.96
N THR A 204 53.49 9.57 15.26
CA THR A 204 53.07 10.77 16.01
C THR A 204 54.24 11.47 16.69
N TYR A 205 54.13 12.79 16.86
CA TYR A 205 55.04 13.59 17.70
C TYR A 205 54.25 14.47 18.68
N GLU A 206 54.91 14.92 19.75
CA GLU A 206 54.29 15.71 20.82
C GLU A 206 53.94 17.14 20.38
N ASN A 207 52.74 17.59 20.72
CA ASN A 207 52.29 18.98 20.58
C ASN A 207 51.17 19.27 21.58
N ALA A 208 51.40 20.18 22.52
CA ALA A 208 50.48 20.48 23.62
C ALA A 208 49.13 21.08 23.21
N ASN A 209 48.92 21.41 21.93
CA ASN A 209 47.71 22.03 21.41
C ASN A 209 47.07 21.21 20.28
N ALA A 210 47.36 19.91 20.22
CA ALA A 210 46.88 19.04 19.16
C ALA A 210 46.42 17.67 19.67
N TYR A 211 45.53 17.05 18.91
CA TYR A 211 44.97 15.73 19.16
C TYR A 211 44.95 14.94 17.86
N VAL A 212 45.06 13.62 17.96
CA VAL A 212 44.82 12.71 16.84
C VAL A 212 43.62 11.84 17.14
N MET A 213 42.58 11.93 16.33
CA MET A 213 41.51 10.94 16.32
C MET A 213 41.98 9.71 15.56
N HIS A 214 41.93 8.56 16.19
CA HIS A 214 42.15 7.25 15.59
C HIS A 214 40.84 6.44 15.60
N LYS A 215 40.38 6.02 14.43
CA LYS A 215 39.09 5.34 14.27
C LYS A 215 39.19 4.16 13.30
N ASN A 216 38.55 3.05 13.67
CA ASN A 216 38.26 1.95 12.73
C ASN A 216 37.17 2.39 11.74
N VAL A 217 37.42 2.18 10.44
CA VAL A 217 36.54 2.59 9.35
C VAL A 217 36.20 1.40 8.45
N ILE A 218 35.07 1.47 7.75
CA ILE A 218 34.66 0.43 6.80
C ILE A 218 34.95 0.90 5.38
N SER A 219 35.60 0.05 4.61
CA SER A 219 35.83 0.20 3.16
C SER A 219 34.54 0.63 2.42
N GLY A 220 34.66 1.65 1.57
CA GLY A 220 33.55 2.23 0.80
C GLY A 220 32.68 3.25 1.55
N GLU A 221 32.87 3.46 2.86
CA GLU A 221 32.15 4.49 3.60
C GLU A 221 32.61 5.91 3.25
N LYS A 222 31.74 6.90 3.47
CA LYS A 222 32.06 8.32 3.30
C LYS A 222 32.07 9.05 4.65
N TYR A 223 32.89 10.06 4.78
CA TYR A 223 33.00 10.88 5.99
C TYR A 223 33.10 12.37 5.63
N ARG A 224 32.60 13.26 6.49
CA ARG A 224 32.71 14.72 6.33
C ARG A 224 33.48 15.25 7.51
N ILE A 225 34.64 15.79 7.20
CA ILE A 225 35.49 16.45 8.16
C ILE A 225 35.05 17.92 8.20
N MET A 226 34.56 18.40 9.34
CA MET A 226 34.35 19.82 9.61
C MET A 226 35.31 20.25 10.72
N SER A 227 36.28 21.09 10.38
CA SER A 227 37.32 21.48 11.32
C SER A 227 37.79 22.90 11.09
N GLN A 228 38.13 23.60 12.17
CA GLN A 228 38.89 24.85 12.10
C GLN A 228 40.38 24.51 12.22
N THR A 229 41.09 24.59 11.09
CA THR A 229 42.52 24.20 11.01
C THR A 229 43.39 25.15 11.84
N HIS A 230 44.36 24.67 12.64
CA HIS A 230 45.46 25.50 13.18
C HIS A 230 46.85 24.93 12.80
N GLY A 231 46.89 23.81 12.08
CA GLY A 231 48.11 23.32 11.46
C GLY A 231 48.52 24.18 10.27
N SER A 232 49.77 24.01 9.83
CA SER A 232 50.23 24.63 8.58
C SER A 232 49.52 24.03 7.37
N VAL A 233 49.56 24.70 6.22
CA VAL A 233 49.10 24.14 4.93
C VAL A 233 49.68 22.75 4.62
N ASN A 234 50.85 22.44 5.18
CA ASN A 234 51.57 21.18 4.98
C ASN A 234 51.27 20.10 6.02
N THR A 235 50.57 20.44 7.09
CA THR A 235 50.20 19.50 8.14
C THR A 235 49.22 18.47 7.57
N LEU A 236 49.43 17.19 7.92
CA LEU A 236 48.52 16.10 7.54
C LEU A 236 47.13 16.41 8.09
N LEU A 237 46.10 16.34 7.25
CA LEU A 237 44.71 16.42 7.68
C LEU A 237 44.28 15.03 8.11
N TYR A 238 44.25 14.07 7.19
CA TYR A 238 43.92 12.67 7.47
C TYR A 238 44.87 11.70 6.77
N ALA A 239 44.98 10.49 7.30
CA ALA A 239 45.55 9.32 6.65
C ALA A 239 44.65 8.10 6.86
N ILE A 240 44.48 7.29 5.82
CA ILE A 240 43.72 6.04 5.82
C ILE A 240 44.71 4.89 5.63
N CYS A 241 44.63 3.88 6.48
CA CYS A 241 45.51 2.73 6.48
C CYS A 241 44.78 1.43 6.09
N ASP A 242 45.53 0.52 5.48
CA ASP A 242 45.09 -0.87 5.28
C ASP A 242 45.30 -1.74 6.52
N SER A 243 44.92 -3.02 6.45
CA SER A 243 45.03 -3.97 7.57
C SER A 243 46.47 -4.28 8.00
N ASN A 244 47.48 -3.85 7.24
CA ASN A 244 48.89 -3.99 7.58
C ASN A 244 49.47 -2.69 8.16
N GLY A 245 48.64 -1.66 8.40
CA GLY A 245 49.05 -0.37 8.93
C GLY A 245 49.69 0.56 7.89
N LYS A 246 49.60 0.25 6.59
CA LYS A 246 50.18 1.09 5.52
C LYS A 246 49.19 2.14 5.04
N VAL A 247 49.66 3.37 4.88
CA VAL A 247 48.84 4.49 4.40
C VAL A 247 48.50 4.30 2.92
N ILE A 248 47.22 4.15 2.61
CA ILE A 248 46.73 3.95 1.25
C ILE A 248 46.09 5.21 0.66
N ASN A 249 45.71 6.17 1.50
CA ASN A 249 45.17 7.46 1.08
C ASN A 249 45.43 8.51 2.16
N SER A 250 45.72 9.75 1.78
CA SER A 250 45.92 10.85 2.72
C SER A 250 45.72 12.20 2.06
N ALA A 251 45.47 13.22 2.88
CA ALA A 251 45.49 14.61 2.44
C ALA A 251 46.14 15.51 3.49
N LYS A 252 46.72 16.61 3.03
CA LYS A 252 47.19 17.72 3.88
C LYS A 252 46.06 18.74 4.07
N MET A 253 46.17 19.59 5.09
CA MET A 253 45.17 20.63 5.37
C MET A 253 44.91 21.54 4.17
N GLY A 254 45.95 21.92 3.43
CA GLY A 254 45.81 22.65 2.17
C GLY A 254 45.25 24.08 2.29
N VAL A 255 44.90 24.53 3.50
CA VAL A 255 44.38 25.86 3.82
C VAL A 255 45.25 26.51 4.90
N SER A 256 45.21 27.84 4.99
CA SER A 256 45.96 28.58 6.01
C SER A 256 45.42 28.29 7.42
N PRO A 257 46.26 28.39 8.47
CA PRO A 257 45.79 28.29 9.84
C PRO A 257 44.60 29.23 10.11
N ASN A 258 43.73 28.83 11.01
CA ASN A 258 42.46 29.43 11.42
C ASN A 258 41.38 29.47 10.34
N THR A 259 41.49 28.62 9.31
CA THR A 259 40.46 28.50 8.25
C THR A 259 39.50 27.35 8.56
N TYR A 260 38.20 27.62 8.40
CA TYR A 260 37.17 26.58 8.42
C TYR A 260 37.27 25.73 7.15
N LEU A 261 37.46 24.42 7.36
CA LEU A 261 37.52 23.42 6.30
C LEU A 261 36.32 22.48 6.42
N THR A 262 35.66 22.24 5.30
CA THR A 262 34.68 21.16 5.13
C THR A 262 35.15 20.30 3.97
N THR A 263 35.47 19.03 4.22
CA THR A 263 35.87 18.09 3.17
C THR A 263 35.20 16.75 3.32
N ASP A 264 34.78 16.17 2.20
CA ASP A 264 34.21 14.83 2.12
C ASP A 264 35.29 13.85 1.68
N ILE A 265 35.38 12.70 2.35
CA ILE A 265 36.34 11.63 2.06
C ILE A 265 35.60 10.31 1.85
N THR A 266 36.14 9.43 1.01
CA THR A 266 35.64 8.06 0.81
C THR A 266 36.75 7.09 1.20
N ILE A 267 36.43 6.08 2.01
CA ILE A 267 37.37 5.04 2.43
C ILE A 267 37.63 4.10 1.25
N PRO A 268 38.88 3.91 0.81
CA PRO A 268 39.22 2.98 -0.26
C PRO A 268 38.83 1.53 0.06
N ASP A 269 38.76 0.68 -0.97
CA ASP A 269 38.21 -0.69 -0.89
C ASP A 269 38.94 -1.62 0.12
N ASN A 270 40.14 -1.26 0.56
CA ASN A 270 40.97 -1.97 1.54
C ASN A 270 41.34 -1.14 2.78
N GLY A 271 40.71 0.01 2.99
CA GLY A 271 40.93 0.85 4.17
C GLY A 271 40.18 0.34 5.39
N VAL A 272 40.86 0.27 6.52
CA VAL A 272 40.31 -0.24 7.79
C VAL A 272 40.53 0.70 8.97
N GLU A 273 41.51 1.61 8.89
CA GLU A 273 41.83 2.57 9.95
C GLU A 273 41.96 3.99 9.36
N MET A 274 41.59 4.99 10.15
CA MET A 274 41.73 6.40 9.82
C MET A 274 42.34 7.19 10.98
N TYR A 275 43.31 8.04 10.67
CA TYR A 275 43.92 9.01 11.57
C TYR A 275 43.59 10.42 11.09
N LEU A 276 43.15 11.28 12.00
CA LEU A 276 42.80 12.67 11.71
C LEU A 276 43.48 13.60 12.72
N ASN A 277 44.23 14.59 12.22
CA ASN A 277 44.88 15.59 13.06
C ASN A 277 43.97 16.78 13.34
N GLU A 278 43.98 17.18 14.60
CA GLU A 278 43.14 18.27 15.08
C GLU A 278 43.93 19.18 16.00
N PHE A 279 43.59 20.47 15.96
CA PHE A 279 44.19 21.51 16.78
C PHE A 279 43.05 22.38 17.33
N PRO A 280 42.38 21.95 18.41
CA PRO A 280 41.18 22.61 18.89
C PRO A 280 41.48 23.99 19.48
N THR A 281 40.49 24.89 19.42
CA THR A 281 40.48 26.13 20.20
C THR A 281 39.54 26.00 21.39
N GLN A 282 39.74 26.81 22.43
CA GLN A 282 38.83 26.87 23.59
C GLN A 282 37.38 27.29 23.25
N THR A 283 37.12 27.73 22.01
CA THR A 283 35.85 28.37 21.62
C THR A 283 34.94 27.47 20.79
N TYR A 284 35.44 26.39 20.18
CA TYR A 284 34.63 25.50 19.32
C TYR A 284 35.06 24.03 19.47
N PRO A 285 34.20 23.13 19.98
CA PRO A 285 34.50 21.71 19.99
C PRO A 285 34.49 21.13 18.57
N LEU A 286 35.22 20.03 18.41
CA LEU A 286 35.35 19.29 17.16
C LEU A 286 34.00 18.75 16.66
N VAL A 287 33.77 18.83 15.35
CA VAL A 287 32.66 18.14 14.66
C VAL A 287 33.19 17.28 13.51
N VAL A 288 33.46 16.00 13.78
CA VAL A 288 33.70 15.01 12.72
C VAL A 288 32.39 14.26 12.50
N ASN A 289 31.69 14.64 11.45
CA ASN A 289 30.48 13.94 11.06
C ASN A 289 30.86 12.76 10.19
N LYS A 290 30.50 11.55 10.61
CA LYS A 290 30.18 10.53 9.60
C LYS A 290 29.15 11.20 8.70
N ILE A 291 29.48 11.44 7.43
CA ILE A 291 28.39 11.49 6.45
C ILE A 291 27.93 10.06 6.56
N GLU A 292 26.79 9.81 7.17
CA GLU A 292 26.14 8.56 6.83
C GLU A 292 26.07 8.62 5.31
N THR A 293 26.91 7.82 4.63
CA THR A 293 26.50 7.33 3.32
C THR A 293 25.10 6.89 3.62
N ILE A 294 24.12 7.62 3.08
CA ILE A 294 22.78 7.11 2.90
C ILE A 294 23.06 5.74 2.32
N ASN A 295 23.00 4.74 3.18
CA ASN A 295 23.23 3.41 2.71
C ASN A 295 21.97 3.23 1.88
N ILE A 296 22.10 3.30 0.55
CA ILE A 296 20.92 3.30 -0.31
C ILE A 296 20.10 2.05 0.00
N SER A 297 20.72 0.97 0.50
CA SER A 297 20.02 -0.18 1.07
C SER A 297 19.29 0.09 2.40
N LYS A 298 19.79 0.93 3.32
CA LYS A 298 19.02 1.41 4.49
C LYS A 298 17.88 2.36 4.10
N ILE A 299 17.99 3.09 2.99
CA ILE A 299 16.88 3.92 2.51
C ILE A 299 15.86 3.08 1.75
N ASN A 300 16.29 2.33 0.74
CA ASN A 300 15.40 1.70 -0.24
C ASN A 300 15.26 0.18 -0.07
N GLY A 301 15.99 -0.44 0.85
CA GLY A 301 16.05 -1.89 1.00
C GLY A 301 16.82 -2.58 -0.13
N LYS A 302 16.84 -3.91 -0.04
CA LYS A 302 17.21 -4.83 -1.12
C LYS A 302 16.05 -4.95 -2.12
N GLU A 303 16.38 -5.40 -3.33
CA GLU A 303 15.38 -5.67 -4.37
C GLU A 303 14.67 -7.02 -4.22
N THR A 304 15.14 -7.89 -3.32
CA THR A 304 14.52 -9.20 -3.07
C THR A 304 13.10 -9.02 -2.54
N VAL A 305 12.17 -9.86 -3.01
CA VAL A 305 10.77 -9.85 -2.57
C VAL A 305 10.53 -11.03 -1.63
N ASN A 306 10.01 -10.76 -0.44
CA ASN A 306 9.48 -11.78 0.47
C ASN A 306 7.96 -11.82 0.34
N CYS A 307 7.41 -13.00 0.08
CA CYS A 307 5.97 -13.23 0.10
C CYS A 307 5.59 -13.88 1.44
N TRP A 308 5.11 -13.10 2.40
CA TRP A 308 4.67 -13.57 3.72
C TRP A 308 3.21 -14.00 3.69
N GLY A 309 2.94 -15.20 4.20
CA GLY A 309 1.57 -15.67 4.32
C GLY A 309 1.41 -17.09 4.82
N ASP A 310 0.19 -17.57 4.69
CA ASP A 310 -0.23 -18.92 5.10
C ASP A 310 -0.19 -19.91 3.92
N SER A 311 -1.13 -20.86 3.88
CA SER A 311 -1.25 -21.90 2.85
C SER A 311 -1.53 -21.35 1.45
N LEU A 312 -2.19 -20.19 1.34
CA LEU A 312 -2.38 -19.51 0.05
C LEU A 312 -1.04 -19.02 -0.51
N THR A 313 -0.18 -18.49 0.35
CA THR A 313 1.15 -18.05 -0.07
C THR A 313 2.06 -19.24 -0.35
N ARG A 314 1.95 -20.31 0.45
CA ARG A 314 2.67 -21.57 0.21
C ARG A 314 2.31 -22.17 -1.15
N GLY A 315 1.05 -22.00 -1.59
CA GLY A 315 0.56 -22.54 -2.85
C GLY A 315 -0.07 -23.92 -2.75
N VAL A 316 -0.77 -24.24 -1.65
CA VAL A 316 -1.33 -25.59 -1.42
C VAL A 316 -2.20 -26.08 -2.58
N GLY A 317 -2.98 -25.19 -3.19
CA GLY A 317 -3.88 -25.55 -4.30
C GLY A 317 -3.21 -25.94 -5.63
N VAL A 318 -1.87 -25.91 -5.72
CA VAL A 318 -1.12 -26.48 -6.86
C VAL A 318 -0.29 -27.71 -6.49
N GLY A 319 -0.37 -28.18 -5.24
CA GLY A 319 0.30 -29.39 -4.76
C GLY A 319 1.81 -29.38 -5.06
N ASP A 320 2.31 -30.48 -5.66
CA ASP A 320 3.72 -30.62 -6.03
C ASP A 320 4.15 -29.71 -7.20
N SER A 321 3.19 -29.08 -7.90
CA SER A 321 3.46 -28.10 -8.96
C SER A 321 3.75 -26.72 -8.37
N TYR A 322 4.69 -26.65 -7.42
CA TYR A 322 5.05 -25.40 -6.73
C TYR A 322 5.34 -24.26 -7.68
N SER A 323 5.87 -24.52 -8.89
CA SER A 323 6.09 -23.50 -9.92
C SER A 323 4.87 -22.68 -10.33
N LYS A 324 3.67 -23.17 -10.03
CA LYS A 324 2.40 -22.51 -10.30
C LYS A 324 1.85 -21.72 -9.10
N ALA A 325 2.49 -21.77 -7.93
CA ALA A 325 2.08 -20.94 -6.79
C ALA A 325 2.48 -19.48 -7.03
N PHE A 326 1.70 -18.55 -6.44
CA PHE A 326 1.83 -17.13 -6.78
C PHE A 326 3.25 -16.56 -6.65
N PRO A 327 4.06 -16.87 -5.61
CA PRO A 327 5.40 -16.25 -5.49
C PRO A 327 6.33 -16.66 -6.62
N TYR A 328 6.12 -17.85 -7.18
CA TYR A 328 6.95 -18.39 -8.26
C TYR A 328 6.49 -17.94 -9.63
N VAL A 329 5.17 -17.81 -9.85
CA VAL A 329 4.66 -17.12 -11.04
C VAL A 329 5.15 -15.67 -11.04
N LEU A 330 5.09 -15.00 -9.88
CA LEU A 330 5.59 -13.65 -9.71
C LEU A 330 7.08 -13.54 -10.05
N HIS A 331 7.92 -14.48 -9.60
CA HIS A 331 9.34 -14.50 -9.99
C HIS A 331 9.55 -14.40 -11.51
N GLY A 332 8.77 -15.14 -12.30
CA GLY A 332 8.83 -15.08 -13.77
C GLY A 332 8.38 -13.73 -14.35
N LEU A 333 7.46 -13.04 -13.70
CA LEU A 333 6.97 -11.71 -14.12
C LEU A 333 7.94 -10.57 -13.78
N LEU A 334 8.83 -10.77 -12.80
CA LEU A 334 9.76 -9.75 -12.30
C LEU A 334 11.18 -9.85 -12.88
N ASP A 335 11.32 -10.30 -14.13
CA ASP A 335 12.58 -10.34 -14.90
C ASP A 335 13.77 -10.97 -14.14
N GLY A 336 13.53 -12.12 -13.48
CA GLY A 336 14.57 -12.85 -12.75
C GLY A 336 14.89 -12.29 -11.35
N ARG A 337 14.17 -11.27 -10.87
CA ARG A 337 14.26 -10.79 -9.48
C ARG A 337 14.02 -11.94 -8.50
N LYS A 338 14.84 -12.01 -7.45
CA LYS A 338 14.70 -13.03 -6.40
C LYS A 338 13.37 -12.83 -5.64
N VAL A 339 12.54 -13.86 -5.64
CA VAL A 339 11.32 -13.95 -4.84
C VAL A 339 11.44 -15.12 -3.87
N ILE A 340 11.16 -14.87 -2.60
CA ILE A 340 11.17 -15.85 -1.52
C ILE A 340 9.73 -16.11 -1.09
N ASN A 341 9.26 -17.34 -1.28
CA ASN A 341 8.00 -17.81 -0.74
C ASN A 341 8.16 -18.05 0.77
N CYS A 342 7.58 -17.17 1.58
CA CYS A 342 7.55 -17.27 3.04
C CYS A 342 6.24 -17.86 3.59
N GLY A 343 5.49 -18.52 2.71
CA GLY A 343 4.21 -19.16 2.97
C GLY A 343 4.33 -20.43 3.79
N VAL A 344 3.61 -20.47 4.91
CA VAL A 344 3.61 -21.61 5.83
C VAL A 344 2.15 -22.01 6.11
N GLY A 345 1.74 -23.14 5.54
CA GLY A 345 0.38 -23.65 5.73
C GLY A 345 0.08 -23.99 7.19
N GLY A 346 -1.11 -23.59 7.67
CA GLY A 346 -1.58 -23.82 9.04
C GLY A 346 -1.28 -22.69 10.02
N GLU A 347 -0.42 -21.74 9.66
CA GLU A 347 -0.16 -20.57 10.51
C GLU A 347 -1.23 -19.49 10.36
N ASN A 348 -1.54 -18.82 11.47
CA ASN A 348 -2.41 -17.65 11.52
C ASN A 348 -1.61 -16.35 11.41
N THR A 349 -2.30 -15.20 11.41
CA THR A 349 -1.71 -13.87 11.30
C THR A 349 -0.57 -13.62 12.31
N ILE A 350 -0.78 -13.95 13.59
CA ILE A 350 0.20 -13.70 14.66
C ILE A 350 1.45 -14.55 14.47
N ASN A 351 1.30 -15.82 14.08
CA ASN A 351 2.43 -16.73 13.87
C ASN A 351 3.32 -16.26 12.71
N ILE A 352 2.71 -15.79 11.62
CA ILE A 352 3.43 -15.27 10.45
C ILE A 352 4.18 -13.99 10.82
N ALA A 353 3.51 -13.05 11.50
CA ALA A 353 4.14 -11.83 12.00
C ALA A 353 5.28 -12.13 12.99
N SER A 354 5.16 -13.20 13.78
CA SER A 354 6.20 -13.65 14.70
C SER A 354 7.46 -14.14 13.98
N ARG A 355 7.30 -14.93 12.91
CA ARG A 355 8.45 -15.39 12.12
C ARG A 355 9.14 -14.24 11.40
N GLN A 356 8.35 -13.30 10.88
CA GLN A 356 8.84 -12.13 10.15
C GLN A 356 9.54 -11.12 11.06
N GLY A 357 9.03 -10.93 12.28
CA GLY A 357 9.64 -10.10 13.31
C GLY A 357 8.76 -9.01 13.91
N GLY A 358 7.62 -8.68 13.29
CA GLY A 358 6.69 -7.68 13.79
C GLY A 358 6.13 -7.98 15.18
N LEU A 359 5.84 -9.25 15.47
CA LEU A 359 5.28 -9.69 16.75
C LEU A 359 6.09 -10.87 17.31
N PRO A 360 7.34 -10.68 17.74
CA PRO A 360 8.26 -11.77 18.03
C PRO A 360 7.72 -12.73 19.09
N ASN A 361 8.00 -14.02 18.91
CA ASN A 361 7.76 -15.02 19.94
C ASN A 361 8.65 -14.78 21.16
N ILE A 362 8.14 -15.12 22.34
CA ILE A 362 8.81 -14.92 23.61
C ILE A 362 9.15 -16.27 24.23
N VAL A 363 10.43 -16.46 24.54
CA VAL A 363 10.95 -17.60 25.27
C VAL A 363 10.83 -17.32 26.76
N LYS A 364 10.24 -18.23 27.53
CA LYS A 364 10.18 -18.14 28.99
C LYS A 364 11.56 -18.43 29.62
N PRO A 365 11.80 -18.07 30.89
CA PRO A 365 13.09 -18.28 31.54
C PRO A 365 13.58 -19.74 31.49
N PHE A 366 14.84 -19.95 31.12
CA PHE A 366 15.52 -21.24 31.09
C PHE A 366 17.05 -21.04 31.12
N THR A 367 17.82 -22.12 31.10
CA THR A 367 19.28 -22.07 31.00
C THR A 367 19.74 -22.71 29.70
N ILE A 368 20.52 -21.98 28.91
CA ILE A 368 21.21 -22.52 27.74
C ILE A 368 22.46 -23.26 28.23
N PRO A 369 22.58 -24.59 28.00
CA PRO A 369 23.74 -25.37 28.44
C PRO A 369 25.05 -24.86 27.85
N ALA A 370 26.17 -25.14 28.53
CA ALA A 370 27.51 -24.80 28.03
C ALA A 370 27.86 -25.49 26.69
N ASN A 371 27.27 -26.65 26.43
CA ASN A 371 27.50 -27.40 25.19
C ASN A 371 26.29 -27.36 24.26
N ALA A 372 26.42 -27.95 23.07
CA ALA A 372 25.33 -28.09 22.09
C ALA A 372 24.20 -29.07 22.50
N SER A 373 24.11 -29.46 23.78
CA SER A 373 22.99 -30.31 24.23
C SER A 373 21.67 -29.59 24.06
N LYS A 374 20.69 -30.32 23.54
CA LYS A 374 19.33 -29.84 23.35
C LYS A 374 18.64 -29.63 24.70
N VAL A 375 18.01 -28.47 24.90
CA VAL A 375 17.23 -28.12 26.10
C VAL A 375 15.80 -27.76 25.72
N GLU A 376 14.83 -28.23 26.50
CA GLU A 376 13.41 -27.87 26.29
C GLU A 376 13.21 -26.38 26.61
N ILE A 377 12.41 -25.71 25.78
CA ILE A 377 12.01 -24.32 26.00
C ILE A 377 10.49 -24.20 25.95
N GLU A 378 9.95 -23.28 26.74
CA GLU A 378 8.56 -22.84 26.63
C GLU A 378 8.52 -21.56 25.78
N LEU A 379 7.67 -21.57 24.76
CA LEU A 379 7.55 -20.50 23.77
C LEU A 379 6.12 -20.00 23.71
N THR A 380 5.92 -18.69 23.79
CA THR A 380 4.62 -18.03 23.64
C THR A 380 4.65 -17.03 22.49
N ASN A 381 3.48 -16.62 22.00
CA ASN A 381 3.38 -15.39 21.22
C ASN A 381 3.70 -14.17 22.12
N ILE A 382 3.72 -12.97 21.52
CA ILE A 382 4.00 -11.73 22.26
C ILE A 382 2.93 -11.37 23.31
N TYR A 383 1.70 -11.85 23.14
CA TYR A 383 0.57 -11.61 24.05
C TYR A 383 0.53 -12.61 25.22
N GLY A 384 1.40 -13.64 25.21
CA GLY A 384 1.49 -14.65 26.25
C GLY A 384 0.70 -15.93 26.00
N ASP A 385 0.01 -16.05 24.86
CA ASP A 385 -0.70 -17.27 24.46
C ASP A 385 0.26 -18.28 23.80
N SER A 386 -0.24 -19.50 23.61
CA SER A 386 0.47 -20.55 22.87
C SER A 386 0.89 -20.07 21.48
N THR A 387 2.14 -20.33 21.13
CA THR A 387 2.62 -20.12 19.76
C THR A 387 2.33 -21.32 18.87
N GLY A 388 1.99 -21.07 17.61
CA GLY A 388 1.87 -22.10 16.58
C GLY A 388 2.86 -21.93 15.43
N ILE A 389 4.05 -21.35 15.68
CA ILE A 389 5.07 -21.23 14.63
C ILE A 389 5.49 -22.62 14.12
N LEU A 390 5.58 -22.80 12.81
CA LEU A 390 5.99 -24.07 12.21
C LEU A 390 7.42 -23.97 11.66
N LEU A 391 8.24 -25.00 11.93
CA LEU A 391 9.67 -25.01 11.58
C LEU A 391 9.97 -25.41 10.13
N GLN A 392 8.93 -25.63 9.32
CA GLN A 392 9.09 -26.03 7.91
C GLN A 392 9.74 -24.95 7.04
N GLY A 393 9.74 -23.68 7.49
CA GLY A 393 10.26 -22.55 6.71
C GLY A 393 9.50 -22.37 5.40
N GLY A 394 10.10 -21.69 4.44
CA GLY A 394 9.55 -21.53 3.10
C GLY A 394 10.61 -21.82 2.04
N SER A 395 10.47 -21.27 0.85
CA SER A 395 11.29 -21.68 -0.29
C SER A 395 11.52 -20.60 -1.33
N ALA A 396 12.55 -20.76 -2.15
CA ALA A 396 12.85 -19.89 -3.28
C ALA A 396 13.30 -20.74 -4.47
N LEU A 397 13.16 -20.21 -5.69
CA LEU A 397 13.75 -20.82 -6.87
C LEU A 397 15.27 -20.60 -6.86
N ASP A 398 16.05 -21.67 -6.98
CA ASP A 398 17.48 -21.57 -7.29
C ASP A 398 17.62 -21.38 -8.81
N PRO A 399 18.12 -20.21 -9.27
CA PRO A 399 18.26 -19.93 -10.69
C PRO A 399 19.30 -20.81 -11.39
N THR A 400 20.22 -21.41 -10.63
CA THR A 400 21.30 -22.26 -11.16
C THR A 400 20.77 -23.64 -11.52
N THR A 401 19.97 -24.23 -10.62
CA THR A 401 19.45 -25.59 -10.78
C THR A 401 18.04 -25.63 -11.33
N GLY A 402 17.34 -24.50 -11.34
CA GLY A 402 15.91 -24.41 -11.67
C GLY A 402 15.02 -25.12 -10.65
N LYS A 403 15.56 -25.48 -9.47
CA LYS A 403 14.84 -26.22 -8.41
C LYS A 403 14.47 -25.33 -7.25
N TYR A 404 13.41 -25.71 -6.54
CA TYR A 404 13.00 -25.04 -5.32
C TYR A 404 13.84 -25.50 -4.15
N VAL A 405 14.46 -24.53 -3.46
CA VAL A 405 15.29 -24.75 -2.28
C VAL A 405 14.61 -24.16 -1.05
N MET A 406 14.67 -24.88 0.06
CA MET A 406 14.15 -24.38 1.33
C MET A 406 14.96 -23.15 1.77
N THR A 407 14.28 -22.10 2.18
CA THR A 407 14.88 -20.90 2.73
C THR A 407 14.71 -20.87 4.24
N ALA A 408 15.82 -20.61 4.93
CA ALA A 408 15.83 -20.30 6.34
C ALA A 408 14.89 -19.12 6.65
N GLN A 409 13.96 -19.32 7.58
CA GLN A 409 13.09 -18.27 8.11
C GLN A 409 13.18 -18.21 9.63
N ILE A 410 13.25 -19.38 10.28
CA ILE A 410 13.43 -19.48 11.73
C ILE A 410 14.90 -19.74 12.07
N ASN A 411 15.46 -20.84 11.58
CA ASN A 411 16.82 -21.27 11.92
C ASN A 411 17.86 -20.80 10.89
N PRO A 412 19.11 -20.51 11.29
CA PRO A 412 19.55 -20.40 12.69
C PRO A 412 18.85 -19.23 13.39
N CYS A 413 18.46 -19.45 14.64
CA CYS A 413 17.79 -18.47 15.49
C CYS A 413 18.73 -18.04 16.62
N SER A 414 18.33 -17.03 17.39
CA SER A 414 19.09 -16.60 18.55
C SER A 414 18.21 -16.26 19.73
N ILE A 415 18.68 -16.60 20.93
CA ILE A 415 18.06 -16.28 22.20
C ILE A 415 19.13 -15.63 23.08
N ASN A 416 18.86 -14.42 23.58
CA ASN A 416 19.80 -13.66 24.42
C ASN A 416 21.22 -13.54 23.83
N GLY A 417 21.32 -13.34 22.51
CA GLY A 417 22.59 -13.23 21.77
C GLY A 417 23.28 -14.55 21.44
N VAL A 418 22.82 -15.69 21.97
CA VAL A 418 23.36 -17.01 21.64
C VAL A 418 22.69 -17.53 20.38
N GLU A 419 23.46 -17.86 19.34
CA GLU A 419 22.93 -18.49 18.13
C GLU A 419 22.72 -19.99 18.31
N GLY A 420 21.68 -20.53 17.70
CA GLY A 420 21.36 -21.94 17.75
C GLY A 420 20.27 -22.37 16.78
N THR A 421 19.78 -23.58 17.02
CA THR A 421 18.70 -24.21 16.25
C THR A 421 17.53 -24.49 17.17
N LEU A 422 16.35 -24.04 16.74
CA LEU A 422 15.06 -24.43 17.31
C LEU A 422 14.59 -25.73 16.66
N THR A 423 14.18 -26.70 17.46
CA THR A 423 13.55 -27.96 17.00
C THR A 423 12.21 -28.16 17.68
N TYR A 424 11.29 -28.87 17.04
CA TYR A 424 9.98 -29.18 17.58
C TYR A 424 9.74 -30.69 17.49
N GLU A 425 9.53 -31.33 18.63
CA GLU A 425 9.29 -32.78 18.74
C GLU A 425 8.32 -33.06 19.89
N ASN A 426 7.43 -34.04 19.70
CA ASN A 426 6.47 -34.48 20.72
C ASN A 426 5.65 -33.34 21.38
N GLY A 427 5.30 -32.30 20.61
CA GLY A 427 4.50 -31.18 21.11
C GLY A 427 5.29 -30.08 21.83
N LYS A 428 6.63 -30.16 21.83
CA LYS A 428 7.50 -29.27 22.61
C LYS A 428 8.61 -28.66 21.76
N TYR A 429 8.99 -27.44 22.11
CA TYR A 429 10.12 -26.75 21.50
C TYR A 429 11.40 -27.03 22.26
N TYR A 430 12.50 -27.09 21.53
CA TYR A 430 13.82 -27.25 22.10
C TYR A 430 14.82 -26.34 21.40
N PHE A 431 15.80 -25.87 22.15
CA PHE A 431 16.91 -25.08 21.64
C PHE A 431 18.23 -25.85 21.82
N SER A 432 19.10 -25.79 20.81
CA SER A 432 20.49 -26.24 20.88
C SER A 432 21.37 -25.14 20.31
N ARG A 433 22.36 -24.69 21.09
CA ARG A 433 23.30 -23.65 20.64
C ARG A 433 24.22 -24.19 19.54
N SER A 434 24.60 -23.33 18.60
CA SER A 434 25.45 -23.70 17.47
C SER A 434 26.89 -24.01 17.90
N GLU A 435 27.41 -23.28 18.89
CA GLU A 435 28.78 -23.40 19.38
C GLU A 435 28.81 -23.55 20.90
N ASN A 436 29.72 -24.40 21.40
CA ASN A 436 29.97 -24.55 22.83
C ASN A 436 30.53 -23.25 23.42
N GLY A 437 30.17 -22.93 24.65
CA GLY A 437 30.66 -21.77 25.38
C GLY A 437 30.20 -21.79 26.84
N GLU A 438 30.19 -20.65 27.50
CA GLU A 438 29.69 -20.54 28.87
C GLU A 438 28.17 -20.78 28.92
N SER A 439 27.71 -21.40 30.02
CA SER A 439 26.28 -21.56 30.29
C SER A 439 25.61 -20.19 30.43
N VAL A 440 24.47 -19.98 29.76
CA VAL A 440 23.77 -18.68 29.75
C VAL A 440 22.43 -18.80 30.45
N ILE A 441 22.24 -18.03 31.51
CA ILE A 441 20.96 -17.92 32.23
C ILE A 441 20.09 -16.89 31.51
N VAL A 442 18.94 -17.34 31.00
CA VAL A 442 17.89 -16.46 30.46
C VAL A 442 16.89 -16.25 31.59
N SER A 443 17.09 -15.20 32.40
CA SER A 443 16.36 -15.00 33.67
C SER A 443 14.99 -14.34 33.52
N ARG A 444 14.66 -13.83 32.33
CA ARG A 444 13.41 -13.12 32.03
C ARG A 444 12.87 -13.52 30.65
N PRO A 445 11.56 -13.34 30.41
CA PRO A 445 10.99 -13.53 29.07
C PRO A 445 11.81 -12.77 28.02
N THR A 446 12.28 -13.48 27.01
CA THR A 446 13.25 -12.97 26.03
C THR A 446 12.78 -13.28 24.61
N PRO A 447 12.85 -12.33 23.66
CA PRO A 447 12.48 -12.61 22.27
C PRO A 447 13.31 -13.73 21.65
N LEU A 448 12.63 -14.63 20.93
CA LEU A 448 13.27 -15.51 19.96
C LEU A 448 13.56 -14.70 18.70
N ILE A 449 14.83 -14.49 18.38
CA ILE A 449 15.25 -13.80 17.15
C ILE A 449 15.41 -14.83 16.04
N THR A 450 14.50 -14.82 15.06
CA THR A 450 14.56 -15.72 13.91
C THR A 450 15.62 -15.31 12.89
N TYR A 451 15.97 -16.21 11.98
CA TYR A 451 16.80 -15.86 10.82
C TYR A 451 16.17 -14.72 10.00
N ALA A 452 14.87 -14.78 9.73
CA ALA A 452 14.17 -13.77 8.95
C ALA A 452 14.22 -12.39 9.60
N MET A 453 14.08 -12.34 10.93
CA MET A 453 14.19 -11.11 11.72
C MET A 453 15.52 -10.39 11.51
N LYS A 454 16.60 -11.12 11.27
CA LYS A 454 17.92 -10.52 11.01
C LYS A 454 18.14 -10.25 9.53
N SER A 455 17.83 -11.22 8.68
CA SER A 455 18.38 -11.30 7.32
C SER A 455 17.41 -10.90 6.22
N MET A 456 16.12 -10.74 6.54
CA MET A 456 15.05 -10.52 5.55
C MET A 456 14.30 -9.20 5.73
N ARG A 457 14.55 -8.46 6.81
CA ARG A 457 13.83 -7.22 7.16
C ARG A 457 14.16 -6.02 6.27
N ASP A 458 15.16 -6.12 5.40
CA ASP A 458 15.55 -5.10 4.42
C ASP A 458 14.99 -5.35 3.01
N ASN A 459 14.19 -6.40 2.82
CA ASN A 459 13.58 -6.75 1.53
C ASN A 459 12.24 -6.04 1.29
N ILE A 460 11.72 -6.13 0.07
CA ILE A 460 10.34 -5.75 -0.27
C ILE A 460 9.40 -6.84 0.26
N ASN A 461 8.31 -6.46 0.93
CA ASN A 461 7.36 -7.42 1.51
C ASN A 461 6.02 -7.43 0.78
N ILE A 462 5.57 -8.59 0.31
CA ILE A 462 4.17 -8.85 -0.04
C ILE A 462 3.56 -9.61 1.14
N ILE A 463 2.52 -9.07 1.74
CA ILE A 463 1.90 -9.59 2.97
C ILE A 463 0.49 -10.07 2.62
N TRP A 464 0.26 -11.38 2.74
CA TRP A 464 -1.03 -12.02 2.52
C TRP A 464 -1.35 -12.97 3.67
N ILE A 465 -1.98 -12.44 4.71
CA ILE A 465 -2.27 -13.13 5.97
C ILE A 465 -3.74 -13.03 6.33
N GLY A 466 -4.21 -13.94 7.18
CA GLY A 466 -5.53 -13.89 7.79
C GLY A 466 -6.49 -15.02 7.41
N THR A 467 -6.15 -15.86 6.42
CA THR A 467 -7.03 -16.95 6.00
C THR A 467 -7.28 -17.97 7.13
N ASN A 468 -6.29 -18.17 8.00
CA ASN A 468 -6.38 -19.05 9.18
C ASN A 468 -6.73 -18.28 10.48
N GLY A 469 -7.24 -17.05 10.40
CA GLY A 469 -7.59 -16.24 11.56
C GLY A 469 -6.38 -15.64 12.29
N GLY A 470 -6.47 -15.56 13.61
CA GLY A 470 -5.53 -14.78 14.45
C GLY A 470 -5.91 -13.30 14.57
N PHE A 471 -7.15 -12.98 14.22
CA PHE A 471 -7.81 -11.70 14.41
C PHE A 471 -9.34 -11.92 14.46
N THR A 472 -10.04 -10.97 15.06
CA THR A 472 -11.50 -10.91 15.20
C THR A 472 -12.08 -9.77 14.37
N THR A 473 -11.33 -8.67 14.26
CA THR A 473 -11.72 -7.44 13.55
C THR A 473 -10.62 -6.99 12.59
N SER A 474 -10.97 -6.21 11.58
CA SER A 474 -10.00 -5.60 10.66
C SER A 474 -9.00 -4.69 11.37
N ALA A 475 -9.35 -4.08 12.50
CA ALA A 475 -8.41 -3.29 13.31
C ALA A 475 -7.23 -4.14 13.81
N GLU A 476 -7.51 -5.34 14.35
CA GLU A 476 -6.47 -6.27 14.80
C GLU A 476 -5.62 -6.80 13.63
N LEU A 477 -6.24 -7.06 12.47
CA LEU A 477 -5.52 -7.45 11.27
C LEU A 477 -4.59 -6.34 10.77
N ILE A 478 -5.07 -5.09 10.78
CA ILE A 478 -4.30 -3.90 10.41
C ILE A 478 -3.11 -3.73 11.36
N GLU A 479 -3.33 -3.74 12.68
CA GLU A 479 -2.28 -3.60 13.69
C GLU A 479 -1.17 -4.64 13.51
N CYS A 480 -1.54 -5.89 13.23
CA CYS A 480 -0.57 -6.95 13.00
C CYS A 480 0.26 -6.72 11.71
N ILE A 481 -0.38 -6.27 10.63
CA ILE A 481 0.31 -5.94 9.38
C ILE A 481 1.20 -4.70 9.56
N GLU A 482 0.74 -3.68 10.28
CA GLU A 482 1.55 -2.50 10.64
C GLU A 482 2.79 -2.91 11.43
N ALA A 483 2.66 -3.79 12.43
CA ALA A 483 3.82 -4.30 13.17
C ALA A 483 4.83 -5.01 12.26
N MET A 484 4.37 -5.78 11.27
CA MET A 484 5.26 -6.41 10.27
C MET A 484 5.98 -5.38 9.39
N ILE A 485 5.26 -4.33 8.96
CA ILE A 485 5.81 -3.23 8.16
C ILE A 485 6.80 -2.41 8.99
N ASP A 486 6.49 -2.15 10.26
CA ASP A 486 7.34 -1.38 11.17
C ASP A 486 8.64 -2.06 11.54
N TYR A 487 8.64 -3.39 11.55
CA TYR A 487 9.85 -4.16 11.76
C TYR A 487 10.84 -4.06 10.58
N MET A 488 10.38 -3.68 9.39
CA MET A 488 11.25 -3.51 8.22
C MET A 488 12.31 -2.43 8.51
N SER A 489 13.56 -2.70 8.16
CA SER A 489 14.67 -1.77 8.38
C SER A 489 14.76 -0.59 7.40
N PRO A 490 14.24 -0.64 6.15
CA PRO A 490 14.37 0.48 5.23
C PRO A 490 13.53 1.68 5.67
N ILE A 491 14.04 2.89 5.44
CA ILE A 491 13.27 4.13 5.64
C ILE A 491 12.10 4.20 4.63
N ASN A 492 12.39 3.99 3.35
CA ASN A 492 11.39 3.84 2.30
C ASN A 492 10.93 2.38 2.26
N LYS A 493 10.05 2.02 3.19
CA LYS A 493 9.44 0.70 3.26
C LYS A 493 8.64 0.40 1.99
N LYS A 494 9.01 -0.66 1.28
CA LYS A 494 8.30 -1.13 0.09
C LYS A 494 7.48 -2.36 0.45
N TYR A 495 6.17 -2.24 0.37
CA TYR A 495 5.27 -3.34 0.68
C TYR A 495 3.98 -3.32 -0.13
N ILE A 496 3.36 -4.49 -0.26
CA ILE A 496 2.03 -4.73 -0.83
C ILE A 496 1.25 -5.59 0.15
N VAL A 497 -0.02 -5.27 0.38
CA VAL A 497 -0.94 -6.04 1.22
C VAL A 497 -2.02 -6.66 0.33
N ILE A 498 -2.24 -7.96 0.45
CA ILE A 498 -3.28 -8.68 -0.29
C ILE A 498 -4.42 -9.03 0.66
N GLY A 499 -5.66 -8.69 0.28
CA GLY A 499 -6.84 -8.94 1.09
C GLY A 499 -7.22 -10.42 1.20
N VAL A 500 -7.95 -10.76 2.26
CA VAL A 500 -8.51 -12.10 2.48
C VAL A 500 -9.73 -12.37 1.59
N HIS A 501 -9.92 -13.61 1.15
CA HIS A 501 -11.17 -14.09 0.53
C HIS A 501 -11.80 -15.26 1.28
N HIS A 502 -11.23 -15.62 2.43
CA HIS A 502 -11.74 -16.65 3.31
C HIS A 502 -11.69 -16.13 4.76
N LEU A 503 -12.79 -16.30 5.50
CA LEU A 503 -12.89 -15.91 6.90
C LEU A 503 -13.21 -17.13 7.74
N VAL A 504 -12.48 -17.29 8.84
CA VAL A 504 -12.81 -18.25 9.89
C VAL A 504 -13.93 -17.72 10.79
N SER A 505 -14.61 -18.61 11.51
CA SER A 505 -15.78 -18.26 12.34
C SER A 505 -15.48 -17.32 13.50
N THR A 506 -14.22 -17.14 13.88
CA THR A 506 -13.82 -16.17 14.92
C THR A 506 -13.84 -14.73 14.43
N VAL A 507 -13.84 -14.49 13.12
CA VAL A 507 -13.92 -13.13 12.56
C VAL A 507 -15.37 -12.65 12.60
N THR A 508 -15.61 -11.49 13.21
CA THR A 508 -16.97 -10.97 13.43
C THR A 508 -17.42 -9.97 12.36
N GLU A 509 -16.49 -9.47 11.55
CA GLU A 509 -16.76 -8.53 10.47
C GLU A 509 -16.97 -9.22 9.11
N THR A 510 -17.75 -8.60 8.23
CA THR A 510 -17.94 -9.08 6.86
C THR A 510 -16.73 -8.74 5.98
N PHE A 511 -16.62 -9.41 4.83
CA PHE A 511 -15.61 -9.07 3.82
C PHE A 511 -15.66 -7.60 3.43
N GLU A 512 -16.85 -7.03 3.22
CA GLU A 512 -17.01 -5.64 2.80
C GLU A 512 -16.46 -4.65 3.83
N THR A 513 -16.68 -4.92 5.13
CA THR A 513 -16.13 -4.11 6.22
C THR A 513 -14.61 -4.20 6.26
N ILE A 514 -14.06 -5.42 6.21
CA ILE A 514 -12.61 -5.63 6.23
C ILE A 514 -11.96 -4.98 5.01
N GLU A 515 -12.48 -5.23 3.82
CA GLU A 515 -11.98 -4.64 2.57
C GLU A 515 -12.02 -3.12 2.58
N LYS A 516 -13.10 -2.51 3.08
CA LYS A 516 -13.21 -1.06 3.22
C LYS A 516 -12.12 -0.52 4.15
N ASN A 517 -11.97 -1.09 5.34
CA ASN A 517 -11.01 -0.61 6.33
C ASN A 517 -9.57 -0.80 5.85
N MET A 518 -9.25 -1.97 5.26
CA MET A 518 -7.95 -2.25 4.66
C MET A 518 -7.64 -1.30 3.49
N SER A 519 -8.64 -0.99 2.64
CA SER A 519 -8.47 -0.05 1.52
C SER A 519 -8.24 1.39 2.00
N ILE A 520 -8.95 1.83 3.05
CA ILE A 520 -8.77 3.16 3.64
C ILE A 520 -7.37 3.28 4.26
N HIS A 521 -6.95 2.25 4.99
CA HIS A 521 -5.72 2.30 5.77
C HIS A 521 -4.46 2.15 4.91
N PHE A 522 -4.40 1.12 4.06
CA PHE A 522 -3.20 0.85 3.24
C PHE A 522 -3.24 1.53 1.86
N GLY A 523 -4.38 2.09 1.45
CA GLY A 523 -4.53 2.86 0.21
C GLY A 523 -4.03 2.08 -1.01
N ARG A 524 -3.12 2.70 -1.77
CA ARG A 524 -2.53 2.10 -2.98
C ARG A 524 -1.70 0.85 -2.69
N HIS A 525 -1.33 0.55 -1.45
CA HIS A 525 -0.60 -0.68 -1.12
C HIS A 525 -1.52 -1.90 -1.00
N PHE A 526 -2.85 -1.71 -0.93
CA PHE A 526 -3.81 -2.80 -0.76
C PHE A 526 -4.40 -3.32 -2.06
N ILE A 527 -4.31 -4.62 -2.28
CA ILE A 527 -4.98 -5.33 -3.36
C ILE A 527 -6.24 -6.00 -2.80
N ASN A 528 -7.41 -5.47 -3.16
CA ASN A 528 -8.69 -6.12 -2.89
C ASN A 528 -8.91 -7.26 -3.89
N GLN A 529 -8.21 -8.37 -3.67
CA GLN A 529 -8.21 -9.51 -4.60
C GLN A 529 -9.58 -10.21 -4.66
N ARG A 530 -10.34 -10.33 -3.56
CA ARG A 530 -11.67 -10.97 -3.61
C ARG A 530 -12.59 -10.23 -4.57
N LYS A 531 -12.70 -8.91 -4.43
CA LYS A 531 -13.52 -8.09 -5.32
C LYS A 531 -13.04 -8.19 -6.78
N TYR A 532 -11.73 -8.17 -7.02
CA TYR A 532 -11.17 -8.32 -8.36
C TYR A 532 -11.54 -9.69 -8.97
N MET A 533 -11.37 -10.77 -8.22
CA MET A 533 -11.64 -12.13 -8.68
C MET A 533 -13.12 -12.36 -9.00
N LEU A 534 -14.04 -11.74 -8.24
CA LEU A 534 -15.48 -11.78 -8.50
C LEU A 534 -15.86 -11.10 -9.83
N GLU A 535 -15.15 -10.03 -10.18
CA GLU A 535 -15.49 -9.17 -11.32
C GLU A 535 -14.75 -9.55 -12.60
N TYR A 536 -13.45 -9.84 -12.49
CA TYR A 536 -12.54 -10.02 -13.63
C TYR A 536 -11.81 -11.37 -13.63
N GLY A 537 -11.90 -12.15 -12.54
CA GLY A 537 -11.08 -13.36 -12.39
C GLY A 537 -11.31 -14.40 -13.50
N LEU A 538 -12.57 -14.67 -13.85
CA LEU A 538 -12.89 -15.64 -14.91
C LEU A 538 -12.51 -15.12 -16.30
N SER A 539 -12.71 -13.83 -16.58
CA SER A 539 -12.35 -13.24 -17.88
C SER A 539 -10.84 -13.25 -18.10
N ASP A 540 -10.06 -12.92 -17.08
CA ASP A 540 -8.60 -12.90 -17.14
C ASP A 540 -8.04 -14.32 -17.30
N ALA A 541 -8.69 -15.30 -16.67
CA ALA A 541 -8.40 -16.72 -16.86
C ALA A 541 -8.94 -17.30 -18.19
N ARG A 542 -9.65 -16.51 -18.99
CA ARG A 542 -10.34 -16.92 -20.24
C ARG A 542 -11.26 -18.13 -20.02
N ILE A 543 -12.00 -18.13 -18.92
CA ILE A 543 -12.97 -19.16 -18.55
C ILE A 543 -14.38 -18.63 -18.82
N THR A 544 -15.19 -19.40 -19.55
CA THR A 544 -16.63 -19.17 -19.62
C THR A 544 -17.25 -19.56 -18.27
N PRO A 545 -17.97 -18.65 -17.57
CA PRO A 545 -18.53 -18.95 -16.26
C PRO A 545 -19.46 -20.17 -16.23
N THR A 546 -19.32 -21.04 -15.22
CA THR A 546 -20.27 -22.11 -14.94
C THR A 546 -21.45 -21.65 -14.07
N ALA A 547 -22.46 -22.51 -13.87
CA ALA A 547 -23.57 -22.20 -12.96
C ALA A 547 -23.10 -22.10 -11.50
N GLU A 548 -22.12 -22.92 -11.10
CA GLU A 548 -21.48 -22.91 -9.80
C GLU A 548 -20.69 -21.61 -9.59
N ASP A 549 -19.97 -21.15 -10.62
CA ASP A 549 -19.27 -19.86 -10.57
C ASP A 549 -20.24 -18.70 -10.37
N ILE A 550 -21.33 -18.65 -11.15
CA ILE A 550 -22.36 -17.61 -11.03
C ILE A 550 -22.97 -17.62 -9.61
N THR A 551 -23.21 -18.81 -9.07
CA THR A 551 -23.74 -18.98 -7.71
C THR A 551 -22.74 -18.49 -6.66
N ALA A 552 -21.47 -18.87 -6.77
CA ALA A 552 -20.41 -18.42 -5.87
C ALA A 552 -20.28 -16.89 -5.90
N ILE A 553 -20.24 -16.29 -7.10
CA ILE A 553 -20.17 -14.83 -7.28
C ILE A 553 -21.36 -14.13 -6.62
N SER A 554 -22.58 -14.67 -6.79
CA SER A 554 -23.79 -14.11 -6.16
C SER A 554 -23.75 -14.12 -4.62
N GLN A 555 -22.92 -15.00 -4.04
CA GLN A 555 -22.69 -15.10 -2.60
C GLN A 555 -21.44 -14.33 -2.14
N GLY A 556 -20.78 -13.60 -3.04
CA GLY A 556 -19.51 -12.92 -2.77
C GLY A 556 -18.33 -13.87 -2.56
N LYS A 557 -18.41 -15.12 -3.04
CA LYS A 557 -17.33 -16.11 -2.96
C LYS A 557 -16.57 -16.17 -4.27
N ILE A 558 -15.28 -16.45 -4.18
CA ILE A 558 -14.42 -16.66 -5.35
C ILE A 558 -15.05 -17.69 -6.30
N PRO A 559 -15.07 -17.44 -7.62
CA PRO A 559 -15.52 -18.41 -8.60
C PRO A 559 -14.82 -19.76 -8.43
N THR A 560 -15.60 -20.83 -8.35
CA THR A 560 -15.10 -22.20 -8.13
C THR A 560 -14.09 -22.64 -9.19
N SER A 561 -14.22 -22.17 -10.43
CA SER A 561 -13.28 -22.45 -11.52
C SER A 561 -11.87 -21.87 -11.32
N LEU A 562 -11.68 -20.96 -10.36
CA LEU A 562 -10.38 -20.41 -9.97
C LEU A 562 -9.79 -21.08 -8.73
N LEU A 563 -10.56 -21.97 -8.10
CA LEU A 563 -10.19 -22.65 -6.87
C LEU A 563 -9.82 -24.12 -7.11
N TYR A 564 -9.00 -24.65 -6.20
CA TYR A 564 -8.69 -26.06 -6.08
C TYR A 564 -9.59 -26.73 -5.03
N ASP A 565 -9.85 -26.02 -3.93
CA ASP A 565 -10.82 -26.37 -2.87
C ASP A 565 -11.52 -25.09 -2.39
N ASP A 566 -12.30 -25.14 -1.31
CA ASP A 566 -13.07 -23.97 -0.84
C ASP A 566 -12.22 -22.76 -0.39
N VAL A 567 -10.90 -22.91 -0.29
CA VAL A 567 -9.97 -21.88 0.20
C VAL A 567 -8.88 -21.58 -0.83
N HIS A 568 -8.20 -22.59 -1.35
CA HIS A 568 -6.96 -22.44 -2.11
C HIS A 568 -7.23 -22.23 -3.59
N TYR A 569 -6.54 -21.25 -4.18
CA TYR A 569 -6.54 -21.05 -5.62
C TYR A 569 -5.91 -22.25 -6.35
N ASN A 570 -6.43 -22.53 -7.54
CA ASN A 570 -5.73 -23.38 -8.50
C ASN A 570 -4.68 -22.55 -9.27
N ASP A 571 -4.07 -23.16 -10.28
CA ASP A 571 -3.00 -22.50 -11.05
C ASP A 571 -3.44 -21.25 -11.79
N LYS A 572 -4.68 -21.20 -12.30
CA LYS A 572 -5.25 -20.01 -12.94
C LYS A 572 -5.47 -18.88 -11.94
N GLY A 573 -6.01 -19.21 -10.76
CA GLY A 573 -6.18 -18.24 -9.68
C GLY A 573 -4.85 -17.64 -9.20
N TYR A 574 -3.84 -18.48 -8.96
CA TYR A 574 -2.52 -17.99 -8.57
C TYR A 574 -1.82 -17.15 -9.65
N ASN A 575 -2.06 -17.45 -10.94
CA ASN A 575 -1.55 -16.63 -12.03
C ASN A 575 -2.11 -15.20 -11.98
N ILE A 576 -3.40 -15.05 -11.69
CA ILE A 576 -4.04 -13.73 -11.53
C ILE A 576 -3.49 -13.01 -10.29
N ILE A 577 -3.37 -13.69 -9.14
CA ILE A 577 -2.78 -13.08 -7.93
C ILE A 577 -1.36 -12.57 -8.19
N ALA A 578 -0.53 -13.37 -8.86
CA ALA A 578 0.83 -12.97 -9.22
C ALA A 578 0.82 -11.76 -10.17
N THR A 579 -0.08 -11.74 -11.16
CA THR A 579 -0.23 -10.61 -12.10
C THR A 579 -0.64 -9.34 -11.38
N LEU A 580 -1.62 -9.41 -10.48
CA LEU A 580 -2.06 -8.27 -9.66
C LEU A 580 -0.94 -7.73 -8.78
N ALA A 581 -0.19 -8.60 -8.12
CA ALA A 581 0.97 -8.19 -7.31
C ALA A 581 2.05 -7.53 -8.17
N SER A 582 2.32 -8.09 -9.35
CA SER A 582 3.30 -7.60 -10.31
C SER A 582 2.96 -6.20 -10.82
N GLU A 583 1.74 -5.98 -11.32
CA GLU A 583 1.30 -4.65 -11.77
C GLU A 583 1.26 -3.66 -10.61
N ARG A 584 0.81 -4.10 -9.41
CA ARG A 584 0.78 -3.20 -8.26
C ARG A 584 2.16 -2.71 -7.85
N GLY A 585 3.17 -3.58 -7.83
CA GLY A 585 4.53 -3.13 -7.50
C GLY A 585 5.13 -2.23 -8.57
N LYS A 586 4.74 -2.38 -9.84
CA LYS A 586 5.09 -1.42 -10.90
C LYS A 586 4.40 -0.06 -10.67
N GLU A 587 3.11 -0.05 -10.36
CA GLU A 587 2.36 1.18 -10.04
C GLU A 587 2.94 1.95 -8.85
N LEU A 588 3.48 1.22 -7.86
CA LEU A 588 4.14 1.77 -6.68
C LEU A 588 5.63 2.10 -6.91
N GLY A 589 6.18 1.81 -8.09
CA GLY A 589 7.57 2.09 -8.44
C GLY A 589 8.60 1.17 -7.75
N TYR A 590 8.20 -0.03 -7.33
CA TYR A 590 9.09 -0.99 -6.67
C TYR A 590 9.96 -1.78 -7.65
N TRP A 591 9.47 -1.95 -8.88
CA TRP A 591 10.14 -2.62 -9.97
C TRP A 591 9.60 -2.14 -11.33
N GLN A 592 10.35 -2.45 -12.38
CA GLN A 592 9.88 -2.39 -13.76
C GLN A 592 9.53 -3.81 -14.18
N LEU A 593 8.56 -3.96 -15.09
CA LEU A 593 8.24 -5.27 -15.66
C LEU A 593 9.15 -5.55 -16.84
N ALA A 594 9.44 -6.83 -17.08
CA ALA A 594 10.16 -7.26 -18.26
C ALA A 594 9.52 -6.64 -19.50
N LYS A 595 10.33 -6.05 -20.40
CA LYS A 595 9.82 -5.57 -21.68
C LYS A 595 9.18 -6.74 -22.40
N GLU A 596 7.91 -6.61 -22.77
CA GLU A 596 7.30 -7.53 -23.74
C GLU A 596 8.24 -7.58 -24.94
N TYR A 597 8.80 -8.76 -25.22
CA TYR A 597 9.48 -9.01 -26.48
C TYR A 597 8.43 -8.81 -27.57
N ASN A 598 8.46 -7.65 -28.22
CA ASN A 598 7.74 -7.42 -29.46
C ASN A 598 8.12 -8.54 -30.43
N SER A 599 7.21 -9.51 -30.61
CA SER A 599 7.30 -10.59 -31.59
C SER A 599 7.04 -10.06 -33.01
N SER A 600 7.54 -8.86 -33.31
CA SER A 600 7.38 -8.16 -34.57
C SER A 600 8.73 -7.69 -35.10
N VAL A 601 9.68 -8.62 -35.27
CA VAL A 601 10.78 -8.44 -36.22
C VAL A 601 11.12 -9.75 -36.94
N LYS A 602 10.67 -9.80 -38.20
CA LYS A 602 11.05 -10.65 -39.35
C LYS A 602 10.57 -12.09 -39.40
#